data_AF-A0A286EQU1-F1
#
_entry.id   AF-A0A286EQU1-F1
#
_cell.length_a   1.000
_cell.length_b   1.000
_cell.length_c   1.000
_cell.angle_alpha   90.00
_cell.angle_beta   90.00
_cell.angle_gamma   90.00
#
_symmetry.space_group_name_H-M   'P 1'
#
loop_
_entity.id
_entity.type
_entity.pdbx_description
1 polymer ?
#
loop_
_entity_poly.entity_id
_entity_poly.type
_entity_poly.pdbx_seq_one_letter_code
_entity_poly.pdbx_strand_id
1 'polypeptide(L)' 'MKFLTRRRIWLPSSCTLPTVEQPLRVAEFDALFVRALREVTRTGPTAVRLADTLAHRARALMPV' A
#
# COMPACT_ATOMS: atom_id res chain seq x y z
N MET A 1 -15.18 8.62 18.75
CA MET A 1 -15.34 7.26 18.20
C MET A 1 -16.50 7.21 17.22
N LYS A 2 -16.22 6.99 15.94
CA LYS A 2 -17.17 6.40 14.98
C LYS A 2 -16.36 5.82 13.83
N PHE A 3 -16.08 4.53 13.95
CA PHE A 3 -15.60 3.65 12.90
C PHE A 3 -16.58 3.73 11.73
N LEU A 4 -16.17 4.30 10.60
CA LEU A 4 -17.02 4.42 9.42
C LEU A 4 -16.65 3.35 8.39
N THR A 5 -17.18 2.15 8.63
CA THR A 5 -17.54 1.23 7.55
C THR A 5 -18.75 1.82 6.82
N ARG A 6 -18.57 2.39 5.62
CA ARG A 6 -19.62 2.56 4.59
C ARG A 6 -19.00 3.01 3.26
N ARG A 7 -19.04 2.13 2.25
CA ARG A 7 -18.85 2.50 0.83
C ARG A 7 -19.92 3.55 0.46
N ARG A 8 -19.56 4.82 0.43
CA ARG A 8 -20.19 5.80 -0.47
C ARG A 8 -19.23 5.96 -1.64
N ILE A 9 -19.71 5.96 -2.87
CA ILE A 9 -18.93 5.92 -4.13
C ILE A 9 -17.68 6.81 -4.00
N TRP A 10 -16.55 6.23 -3.61
CA TRP A 10 -15.38 7.04 -3.22
C TRP A 10 -14.67 7.59 -4.46
N LEU A 11 -14.91 6.96 -5.62
CA LEU A 11 -14.27 7.30 -6.87
C LEU A 11 -15.33 7.28 -7.98
N PRO A 12 -15.43 8.33 -8.82
CA PRO A 12 -16.29 8.29 -10.00
C PRO A 12 -15.85 7.16 -10.95
N SER A 13 -16.74 6.72 -11.84
CA SER A 13 -16.41 5.71 -12.87
C SER A 13 -15.29 6.17 -13.83
N SER A 14 -15.08 7.48 -13.92
CA SER A 14 -13.96 8.11 -14.63
C SER A 14 -12.65 8.14 -13.83
N CYS A 15 -12.60 7.56 -12.63
CA CYS A 15 -11.40 7.58 -11.81
C CYS A 15 -10.42 6.49 -12.25
N THR A 16 -9.96 6.65 -13.49
CA THR A 16 -8.83 5.94 -14.04
C THR A 16 -7.66 6.91 -14.07
N LEU A 17 -6.47 6.37 -13.88
CA LEU A 17 -5.27 7.14 -14.15
C LEU A 17 -5.18 7.34 -15.68
N PRO A 18 -5.05 8.59 -16.18
CA PRO A 18 -4.89 8.84 -17.60
C PRO A 18 -3.76 7.99 -18.19
N THR A 19 -3.98 7.39 -19.36
CA THR A 19 -3.02 6.47 -20.00
C THR A 19 -1.63 7.10 -20.17
N VAL A 20 -1.58 8.41 -20.43
CA VAL A 20 -0.32 9.16 -20.56
C VAL A 20 0.46 9.26 -19.25
N GLU A 21 -0.20 9.20 -18.10
CA GLU A 21 0.43 9.28 -16.77
C GLU A 21 0.75 7.90 -16.18
N GLN A 22 0.18 6.81 -16.72
CA GLN A 22 0.38 5.45 -16.22
C GLN A 22 1.86 5.04 -16.14
N PRO A 23 2.70 5.25 -17.18
CA PRO A 23 4.11 4.85 -17.12
C PRO A 23 4.86 5.54 -15.97
N LEU A 24 4.57 6.82 -15.74
CA LEU A 24 5.19 7.59 -14.66
C LEU A 24 4.75 7.07 -13.30
N ARG A 25 3.45 6.82 -13.09
CA ARG A 25 2.96 6.31 -11.80
C ARG A 25 3.48 4.91 -11.48
N VAL A 26 3.65 4.05 -12.48
CA VAL A 26 4.30 2.74 -12.28
C VAL A 26 5.73 2.93 -11.76
N ALA A 27 6.52 3.78 -12.42
CA ALA A 27 7.89 4.05 -11.98
C ALA A 27 7.96 4.67 -10.57
N GLU A 28 7.04 5.56 -10.23
CA GLU A 28 6.93 6.13 -8.88
C GLU A 28 6.60 5.06 -7.83
N PHE A 29 5.69 4.13 -8.14
CA PHE A 29 5.35 3.02 -7.26
C PHE A 29 6.53 2.08 -7.05
N ASP A 30 7.25 1.75 -8.12
CA ASP A 30 8.46 0.93 -8.03
C ASP A 30 9.51 1.59 -7.11
N ALA A 31 9.75 2.89 -7.30
CA ALA A 31 10.66 3.66 -6.46
C ALA A 31 10.20 3.71 -4.98
N LEU A 32 8.89 3.80 -4.74
CA LEU A 32 8.32 3.74 -3.38
C LEU A 32 8.63 2.41 -2.70
N PHE A 33 8.36 1.28 -3.37
CA PHE A 33 8.62 -0.04 -2.80
C PHE A 33 10.11 -0.26 -2.54
N VAL A 34 10.97 0.09 -3.50
CA VAL A 34 12.44 -0.01 -3.34
C VAL A 34 12.92 0.75 -2.09
N ARG A 35 12.35 1.92 -1.81
CA ARG A 35 12.81 2.78 -0.71
C ARG A 35 12.16 2.46 0.64
N ALA A 36 10.89 2.07 0.63
CA ALA A 36 10.08 1.98 1.85
C ALA A 36 9.99 0.56 2.40
N LEU A 37 10.11 -0.46 1.57
CA LEU A 37 9.94 -1.85 1.99
C LEU A 37 11.12 -2.29 2.87
N ARG A 38 10.82 -2.90 4.02
CA ARG A 38 11.80 -3.36 5.01
C ARG A 38 11.79 -4.87 5.18
N GLU A 39 10.63 -5.51 5.04
CA GLU A 39 10.50 -6.96 5.20
C GLU A 39 9.48 -7.53 4.21
N VAL A 40 9.75 -8.76 3.77
CA VAL A 40 8.84 -9.58 2.97
C VAL A 40 8.75 -10.96 3.61
N THR A 41 7.56 -11.34 4.08
CA THR A 41 7.31 -12.63 4.71
C THR A 41 6.32 -13.42 3.86
N ARG A 42 6.68 -14.64 3.43
CA ARG A 42 5.72 -15.53 2.74
C ARG A 42 4.76 -16.13 3.77
N THR A 43 3.46 -15.87 3.63
CA THR A 43 2.41 -16.37 4.55
C THR A 43 1.60 -17.52 3.95
N GLY A 44 1.85 -17.89 2.70
CA GLY A 44 1.23 -19.03 2.04
C GLY A 44 1.77 -19.26 0.61
N PRO A 45 1.21 -20.23 -0.12
CA PRO A 45 1.66 -20.55 -1.48
C PRO A 45 1.53 -19.36 -2.45
N THR A 46 0.51 -18.53 -2.30
CA THR A 46 0.21 -17.38 -3.17
C THR A 46 0.08 -16.06 -2.39
N ALA A 47 0.58 -16.02 -1.15
CA ALA A 47 0.41 -14.87 -0.27
C ALA A 47 1.74 -14.45 0.36
N VAL A 48 1.99 -13.13 0.35
CA VAL A 48 3.10 -12.49 1.03
C VAL A 48 2.59 -11.34 1.88
N ARG A 49 3.22 -11.12 3.02
CA ARG A 49 3.09 -9.91 3.83
C ARG A 49 4.30 -9.03 3.57
N LEU A 50 4.03 -7.76 3.31
CA LEU A 50 5.04 -6.72 3.14
C LEU A 50 5.00 -5.82 4.38
N ALA A 51 6.15 -5.51 4.96
CA ALA A 51 6.27 -4.48 5.98
C ALA A 51 7.14 -3.34 5.44
N ASP A 52 6.57 -2.14 5.42
CA ASP A 52 7.29 -0.92 5.07
C ASP A 52 7.85 -0.21 6.32
N THR A 53 8.50 0.92 6.12
CA THR A 53 9.07 1.72 7.21
C THR A 53 8.02 2.20 8.22
N LEU A 54 6.78 2.49 7.79
CA LEU A 54 5.71 2.92 8.70
C LEU A 54 5.23 1.74 9.56
N ALA A 55 4.96 0.60 8.93
CA ALA A 55 4.58 -0.64 9.60
C ALA A 55 5.68 -1.13 10.55
N HIS A 56 6.93 -1.05 10.13
CA HIS A 56 8.09 -1.41 10.94
C HIS A 56 8.24 -0.49 12.16
N ARG A 57 8.07 0.83 11.98
CA ARG A 57 8.10 1.78 13.11
C ARG A 57 6.94 1.56 14.07
N ALA A 58 5.74 1.30 13.57
CA ALA A 58 4.59 0.97 14.41
C ALA A 58 4.85 -0.30 15.23
N ARG A 59 5.46 -1.34 14.63
CA ARG A 59 5.85 -2.57 15.32
C ARG A 59 6.89 -2.31 16.41
N ALA A 60 7.89 -1.45 16.16
CA ALA A 60 8.90 -1.11 17.14
C ALA A 60 8.33 -0.32 18.34
N LEU A 61 7.27 0.48 18.13
CA LEU A 61 6.59 1.24 19.18
C LEU A 61 5.59 0.41 19.99
N MET A 62 5.16 -0.73 19.46
CA MET A 62 4.24 -1.67 20.11
C MET A 62 4.85 -3.08 20.08
N PRO A 63 5.96 -3.33 20.82
CA PRO A 63 6.49 -4.66 20.94
C PRO A 63 5.43 -5.54 21.63
N VAL A 64 5.17 -6.71 21.06
CA VAL A 64 4.34 -7.76 21.67
C VAL A 64 5.07 -8.32 22.87
#